data_AF-A0A4R5U5T9-F1
#
_entry.id   AF-A0A4R5U5T9-F1
#
_cell.length_a   1.000
_cell.length_b   1.000
_cell.length_c   1.000
_cell.angle_alpha   90.00
_cell.angle_beta   90.00
_cell.angle_gamma   90.00
#
_symmetry.space_group_name_H-M   'P 1'
#
loop_
_entity.id
_entity.type
_entity.pdbx_description
1 polymer ?
#
loop_
_entity_poly.entity_id
_entity_poly.type
_entity_poly.pdbx_seq_one_letter_code
_entity_poly.pdbx_strand_id
1 'polypeptide(L)'
;MSLRPYLELVEQHSAPNGGPVPLHEINSYRGRLPEGLLEFWAKYGRGIWPGGRSQLCDPATFAPLLEELFEGDPEFHAEDLLVYAMGAFGNLHLTDGSMRAILIDVNYRFFTV
;
A
#
# COMPACT_ATOMS: atom_id res chain seq x y z
N MET A 1 -7.83 9.59 7.40
CA MET A 1 -8.37 9.77 6.03
C MET A 1 -9.71 9.04 5.93
N SER A 2 -10.70 9.58 5.20
CA SER A 2 -12.04 8.97 5.02
C SER A 2 -12.06 7.88 3.94
N LEU A 3 -12.97 6.91 4.03
CA LEU A 3 -13.22 5.85 3.05
C LEU A 3 -13.84 6.37 1.73
N ARG A 4 -14.44 7.56 1.74
CA ARG A 4 -15.24 8.10 0.61
C ARG A 4 -14.55 8.07 -0.76
N PRO A 5 -13.27 8.48 -0.91
CA PRO A 5 -12.61 8.46 -2.23
C PRO A 5 -12.53 7.05 -2.84
N TYR A 6 -12.40 6.02 -2.01
CA TYR A 6 -12.36 4.64 -2.49
C TYR A 6 -13.72 4.13 -2.95
N LEU A 7 -14.81 4.57 -2.32
CA LEU A 7 -16.17 4.22 -2.73
C LEU A 7 -16.50 4.79 -4.11
N GLU A 8 -16.16 6.06 -4.33
CA GLU A 8 -16.34 6.74 -5.62
C GLU A 8 -15.60 6.00 -6.75
N LEU A 9 -14.41 5.47 -6.48
CA LEU A 9 -13.65 4.68 -7.44
C LEU A 9 -14.26 3.28 -7.67
N VAL A 10 -14.85 2.64 -6.66
CA VAL A 10 -15.55 1.36 -6.85
C VAL A 10 -16.78 1.53 -7.73
N GLU A 11 -17.53 2.62 -7.56
CA GLU A 11 -18.67 2.95 -8.42
C GLU A 11 -18.26 3.10 -9.89
N GLN A 12 -17.05 3.59 -10.16
CA GLN A 12 -16.53 3.83 -11.51
C GLN A 12 -15.81 2.61 -12.12
N HIS A 13 -15.18 1.76 -11.30
CA HIS A 13 -14.20 0.78 -11.76
C HIS A 13 -14.39 -0.65 -11.24
N SER A 14 -15.52 -0.94 -10.58
CA SER A 14 -15.75 -2.18 -9.82
C SER A 14 -14.77 -2.37 -8.66
N ALA A 15 -15.02 -3.37 -7.80
CA ALA A 15 -14.16 -3.67 -6.66
C ALA A 15 -12.83 -4.35 -7.08
N PRO A 16 -11.80 -4.35 -6.22
CA PRO A 16 -10.59 -5.14 -6.43
C PRO A 16 -10.88 -6.64 -6.57
N ASN A 17 -9.96 -7.37 -7.19
CA ASN A 17 -10.14 -8.79 -7.51
C ASN A 17 -9.72 -9.79 -6.40
N GLY A 18 -9.18 -9.33 -5.28
CA GLY A 18 -8.66 -10.20 -4.20
C GLY A 18 -9.65 -10.53 -3.07
N GLY A 19 -10.84 -9.94 -3.09
CA GLY A 19 -11.88 -10.17 -2.08
C GLY A 19 -11.53 -9.67 -0.66
N PRO A 20 -12.51 -9.61 0.25
CA PRO A 20 -12.36 -9.02 1.58
C PRO A 20 -11.18 -9.57 2.40
N VAL A 21 -10.46 -8.68 3.09
CA VAL A 21 -9.32 -9.05 3.94
C VAL A 21 -9.79 -9.40 5.36
N PRO A 22 -9.25 -10.46 6.00
CA PRO A 22 -9.57 -10.80 7.38
C PRO A 22 -9.21 -9.68 8.39
N LEU A 23 -10.05 -9.49 9.41
CA LEU A 23 -9.88 -8.43 10.41
C LEU A 23 -8.56 -8.54 11.20
N HIS A 24 -8.09 -9.75 11.50
CA HIS A 24 -6.84 -9.93 12.23
C HIS A 24 -5.64 -9.37 11.47
N GLU A 25 -5.66 -9.47 10.14
CA GLU A 25 -4.63 -8.90 9.27
C GLU A 25 -4.78 -7.39 9.16
N ILE A 26 -6.01 -6.87 9.02
CA ILE A 26 -6.25 -5.43 9.02
C ILE A 26 -5.76 -4.76 10.31
N ASN A 27 -5.97 -5.44 11.44
CA ASN A 27 -5.61 -4.91 12.75
C ASN A 27 -4.10 -4.79 12.95
N SER A 28 -3.26 -5.56 12.24
CA SER A 28 -1.80 -5.43 12.35
C SER A 28 -1.28 -4.12 11.74
N TYR A 29 -2.06 -3.48 10.87
CA TYR A 29 -1.69 -2.23 10.18
C TYR A 29 -2.36 -0.97 10.75
N ARG A 30 -3.22 -1.12 11.77
CA ARG A 30 -3.88 0.02 12.42
C ARG A 30 -2.86 0.97 13.03
N GLY A 31 -3.06 2.27 12.82
CA GLY A 31 -2.14 3.31 13.26
C GLY A 31 -0.92 3.52 12.35
N ARG A 32 -0.66 2.61 11.38
CA ARG A 32 0.41 2.75 10.38
C ARG A 32 -0.12 3.02 8.97
N LEU A 33 -1.33 2.52 8.64
CA LEU A 33 -2.03 2.84 7.40
C LEU A 33 -3.28 3.70 7.67
N PRO A 34 -3.73 4.49 6.67
CA PRO A 34 -4.95 5.28 6.81
C PRO A 34 -6.18 4.40 7.09
N GLU A 35 -6.97 4.76 8.11
CA GLU A 35 -8.15 3.98 8.51
C GLU A 35 -9.12 3.71 7.34
N GLY A 36 -9.39 4.71 6.49
CA GLY A 36 -10.25 4.51 5.32
C GLY A 36 -9.72 3.48 4.31
N LEU A 37 -8.40 3.30 4.21
CA LEU A 37 -7.81 2.23 3.38
C LEU A 37 -8.04 0.85 4.03
N LEU A 38 -7.87 0.76 5.34
CA LEU A 38 -8.10 -0.47 6.10
C LEU A 38 -9.56 -0.91 6.08
N GLU A 39 -10.49 0.03 6.24
CA GLU A 39 -11.93 -0.20 6.05
C GLU A 39 -12.26 -0.64 4.62
N PHE A 40 -11.57 -0.08 3.63
CA PHE A 40 -11.74 -0.48 2.24
C PHE A 40 -11.30 -1.94 2.02
N TRP A 41 -10.12 -2.31 2.53
CA TRP A 41 -9.63 -3.69 2.47
C TRP A 41 -10.58 -4.69 3.16
N ALA A 42 -11.15 -4.30 4.30
CA ALA A 42 -12.13 -5.12 5.03
C ALA A 42 -13.38 -5.42 4.21
N LYS A 43 -13.81 -4.47 3.38
CA LYS A 43 -15.08 -4.54 2.65
C LYS A 43 -14.94 -5.08 1.23
N TYR A 44 -13.91 -4.64 0.51
CA TYR A 44 -13.75 -4.89 -0.92
C TYR A 44 -12.50 -5.69 -1.25
N GLY A 45 -11.53 -5.72 -0.34
CA GLY A 45 -10.29 -6.45 -0.53
C GLY A 45 -9.12 -5.64 -1.05
N ARG A 46 -8.10 -6.39 -1.46
CA ARG A 46 -6.89 -5.93 -2.13
C ARG A 46 -6.81 -6.53 -3.54
N GLY A 47 -5.78 -6.18 -4.30
CA GLY A 47 -5.59 -6.67 -5.67
C GLY A 47 -5.56 -5.56 -6.72
N ILE A 48 -5.66 -5.95 -7.98
CA ILE A 48 -5.49 -5.04 -9.12
C ILE A 48 -6.69 -4.10 -9.22
N TRP A 49 -6.45 -2.81 -9.02
CA TRP A 49 -7.47 -1.78 -8.93
C TRP A 49 -6.86 -0.35 -8.89
N PRO A 50 -7.55 0.69 -9.39
CA PRO A 50 -8.79 0.64 -10.18
C PRO A 50 -8.48 0.40 -11.66
N GLY A 51 -9.24 -0.50 -12.30
CA GLY A 51 -9.13 -0.75 -13.74
C GLY A 51 -7.72 -1.07 -14.25
N GLY A 52 -6.90 -1.77 -13.45
CA GLY A 52 -5.53 -2.12 -13.84
C GLY A 52 -4.44 -1.09 -13.53
N ARG A 53 -4.78 0.05 -12.94
CA ARG A 53 -3.83 1.17 -12.74
C ARG A 53 -2.88 0.99 -11.56
N SER A 54 -3.30 0.22 -10.56
CA SER A 54 -2.49 -0.10 -9.39
C SER A 54 -2.86 -1.49 -8.88
N GLN A 55 -2.07 -2.00 -7.96
CA GLN A 55 -2.35 -3.18 -7.17
C GLN A 55 -2.30 -2.76 -5.71
N LEU A 56 -3.41 -2.91 -4.99
CA LEU A 56 -3.40 -2.82 -3.53
C LEU A 56 -2.75 -4.10 -3.00
N CYS A 57 -1.74 -3.93 -2.16
CA CYS A 57 -0.84 -5.01 -1.77
C CYS A 57 -0.98 -5.37 -0.29
N ASP A 58 -0.60 -6.59 0.05
CA ASP A 58 -0.25 -6.94 1.42
C ASP A 58 1.18 -6.44 1.71
N PRO A 59 1.36 -5.51 2.67
CA PRO A 59 2.69 -5.01 3.03
C PRO A 59 3.69 -6.11 3.41
N ALA A 60 3.23 -7.22 4.01
CA ALA A 60 4.11 -8.32 4.41
C ALA A 60 4.79 -8.99 3.20
N THR A 61 4.19 -8.94 2.01
CA THR A 61 4.78 -9.50 0.79
C THR A 61 6.03 -8.73 0.34
N PHE A 62 6.17 -7.47 0.74
CA PHE A 62 7.27 -6.60 0.31
C PHE A 62 8.38 -6.47 1.35
N ALA A 63 8.21 -7.00 2.57
CA ALA A 63 9.20 -6.85 3.63
C ALA A 63 10.62 -7.28 3.22
N PRO A 64 10.84 -8.44 2.58
CA PRO A 64 12.19 -8.82 2.13
C PRO A 64 12.79 -7.87 1.09
N LEU A 65 11.97 -7.30 0.21
CA LEU A 65 12.42 -6.31 -0.77
C LEU A 65 12.83 -5.00 -0.09
N LEU A 66 12.06 -4.56 0.92
CA LEU A 66 12.39 -3.36 1.67
C LEU A 66 13.68 -3.53 2.47
N GLU A 67 13.90 -4.70 3.06
CA GLU A 67 15.14 -5.04 3.75
C GLU A 67 16.35 -4.88 2.81
N GLU A 68 16.26 -5.39 1.57
CA GLU A 68 17.33 -5.24 0.58
C GLU A 68 17.49 -3.79 0.09
N LEU A 69 16.38 -3.10 -0.20
CA LEU A 69 16.42 -1.74 -0.78
C LEU A 69 16.93 -0.69 0.20
N PHE A 70 16.67 -0.86 1.49
CA PHE A 70 17.00 0.10 2.54
C PHE A 70 18.11 -0.40 3.48
N GLU A 71 18.86 -1.43 3.07
CA GLU A 71 19.97 -1.94 3.87
C GLU A 71 21.01 -0.82 4.10
N GLY A 72 21.22 -0.47 5.37
CA GLY A 72 22.18 0.55 5.77
C GLY A 72 21.77 2.00 5.47
N ASP A 73 20.51 2.24 5.09
CA ASP A 73 20.00 3.60 4.90
C ASP A 73 19.93 4.35 6.24
N PRO A 74 20.47 5.59 6.34
CA PRO A 74 20.51 6.33 7.60
C PRO A 74 19.19 7.03 7.96
N GLU A 75 18.26 7.16 7.01
CA GLU A 75 16.99 7.87 7.19
C GLU A 75 15.81 6.89 7.29
N PHE A 76 15.84 5.79 6.54
CA PHE A 76 14.75 4.84 6.45
C PHE A 76 15.12 3.47 6.99
N HIS A 77 14.35 2.98 7.97
CA HIS A 77 14.46 1.61 8.45
C HIS A 77 13.39 0.73 7.79
N ALA A 78 13.80 -0.38 7.17
CA ALA A 78 12.91 -1.26 6.42
C ALA A 78 11.71 -1.78 7.24
N GLU A 79 11.90 -2.04 8.53
CA GLU A 79 10.87 -2.51 9.46
C GLU A 79 9.73 -1.51 9.71
N ASP A 80 10.01 -0.22 9.55
CA ASP A 80 9.04 0.86 9.71
C ASP A 80 8.22 1.09 8.42
N LEU A 81 8.74 0.65 7.27
CA LEU A 81 8.15 0.86 5.97
C LEU A 81 7.08 -0.18 5.62
N LEU A 82 5.99 0.29 5.02
CA LEU A 82 4.88 -0.54 4.53
C LEU A 82 4.54 -0.17 3.09
N VAL A 83 4.69 -1.11 2.15
CA VAL A 83 4.15 -0.99 0.80
C VAL A 83 2.65 -1.30 0.83
N TYR A 84 1.81 -0.31 0.55
CA TYR A 84 0.35 -0.51 0.53
C TYR A 84 -0.24 -0.54 -0.88
N ALA A 85 0.50 -0.07 -1.88
CA ALA A 85 0.12 -0.21 -3.28
C ALA A 85 1.34 -0.23 -4.20
N MET A 86 1.18 -0.84 -5.37
CA MET A 86 2.13 -0.82 -6.47
C MET A 86 1.44 -0.26 -7.71
N GLY A 87 2.03 0.72 -8.40
CA GLY A 87 1.51 1.22 -9.66
C GLY A 87 1.70 0.21 -10.81
N ALA A 88 1.00 0.42 -11.92
CA ALA A 88 1.05 -0.47 -13.09
C ALA A 88 2.46 -0.68 -13.69
N PHE A 89 3.41 0.20 -13.38
CA PHE A 89 4.80 0.14 -13.86
C PHE A 89 5.80 -0.25 -12.77
N GLY A 90 5.33 -0.74 -11.62
CA GLY A 90 6.19 -1.24 -10.54
C GLY A 90 6.63 -0.18 -9.52
N ASN A 91 6.22 1.08 -9.66
CA ASN A 91 6.46 2.09 -8.62
C ASN A 91 5.73 1.70 -7.32
N LEU A 92 6.44 1.73 -6.20
CA LEU A 92 5.94 1.36 -4.89
C LEU A 92 5.42 2.59 -4.15
N HIS A 93 4.23 2.48 -3.60
CA HIS A 93 3.64 3.46 -2.68
C HIS A 93 3.82 2.95 -1.25
N LEU A 94 4.59 3.68 -0.46
CA LEU A 94 4.97 3.29 0.89
C LEU A 94 4.57 4.33 1.92
N THR A 95 4.63 3.92 3.18
CA THR A 95 4.62 4.82 4.33
C THR A 95 5.49 4.23 5.43
N ASP A 96 6.11 5.09 6.23
CA ASP A 96 6.85 4.77 7.47
C ASP A 96 5.91 4.71 8.70
N GLY A 97 4.60 4.75 8.48
CA GLY A 97 3.60 4.84 9.55
C GLY A 97 3.28 6.27 9.98
N SER A 98 4.01 7.28 9.50
CA SER A 98 3.73 8.70 9.77
C SER A 98 2.53 9.24 8.98
N MET A 99 1.87 8.40 8.17
CA MET A 99 0.82 8.77 7.21
C MET A 99 1.31 9.66 6.06
N ARG A 100 2.63 9.80 5.89
CA ARG A 100 3.24 10.37 4.69
C ARG A 100 3.35 9.29 3.62
N ALA A 101 3.03 9.65 2.39
CA ALA A 101 3.25 8.80 1.24
C ALA A 101 4.69 8.98 0.75
N ILE A 102 5.39 7.87 0.59
CA ILE A 102 6.72 7.78 -0.03
C ILE A 102 6.52 7.07 -1.36
N LEU A 103 7.13 7.57 -2.44
CA LEU A 103 7.05 6.97 -3.76
C LEU A 103 8.45 6.54 -4.20
N ILE A 104 8.61 5.25 -4.47
CA ILE A 104 9.86 4.69 -4.99
C ILE A 104 9.60 4.14 -6.38
N ASP A 105 10.41 4.55 -7.34
CA ASP A 105 10.50 3.85 -8.62
C ASP A 105 11.65 2.84 -8.53
N VAL A 106 11.33 1.56 -8.54
CA VAL A 106 12.36 0.49 -8.47
C VAL A 106 13.09 0.30 -9.81
N ASN A 107 12.57 0.85 -10.92
CA ASN A 107 13.19 0.72 -12.24
C ASN A 107 14.41 1.64 -12.41
N TYR A 108 14.41 2.76 -11.70
CA TYR A 108 15.48 3.74 -11.71
C TYR A 108 15.79 4.02 -10.25
N ARG A 109 16.93 3.55 -9.71
CA ARG A 109 17.35 3.70 -8.29
C ARG A 109 17.36 5.18 -7.79
N PHE A 110 16.22 5.86 -7.76
CA PHE A 110 16.04 7.25 -7.39
C PHE A 110 14.82 7.36 -6.48
N PHE A 111 15.05 7.91 -5.29
CA PHE A 111 14.01 8.27 -4.34
C PHE A 111 13.45 9.64 -4.74
N THR A 112 12.12 9.75 -4.94
CA THR A 112 11.48 11.06 -5.11
C THR A 112 10.71 11.36 -3.84
N VAL A 113 11.10 12.42 -3.13
CA VAL A 113 10.47 12.90 -1.88
C VAL A 113 9.44 13.98 -2.19
#